data_AF-A0A2Z6Q804-F1
#
_entry.id   AF-A0A2Z6Q804-F1
#
_cell.length_a   1.000
_cell.length_b   1.000
_cell.length_c   1.000
_cell.angle_alpha   90.00
_cell.angle_beta   90.00
_cell.angle_gamma   90.00
#
_symmetry.space_group_name_H-M   'P 1'
#
loop_
_entity.id
_entity.type
_entity.pdbx_description
1 polymer ?
#
loop_
_entity_poly.entity_id
_entity_poly.type
_entity_poly.pdbx_seq_one_letter_code
_entity_poly.pdbx_strand_id
1 'polypeptide(L)'
;MYGEYTCPFIRYSGKICGRSCMREDGCSIHWKYVQKLANKQHVPCSECGRFTRSYSGRCPAHIKGFYVSKHYQRLRSRAFQNVS
;
A
#
# COMPACT_ATOMS: atom_id res chain seq x y z
N MET A 1 -11.52 -8.18 29.05
CA MET A 1 -10.11 -7.78 29.20
C MET A 1 -9.84 -6.59 28.29
N TYR A 2 -9.50 -5.44 28.86
CA TYR A 2 -9.00 -4.30 28.10
C TYR A 2 -7.51 -4.56 27.85
N GLY A 3 -7.13 -4.69 26.59
CA GLY A 3 -5.72 -4.80 26.23
C GLY A 3 -5.04 -3.44 26.31
N GLU A 4 -3.83 -3.41 26.84
CA GLU A 4 -3.01 -2.20 27.02
C GLU A 4 -2.62 -1.55 25.69
N TYR A 5 -2.66 -2.31 24.59
CA TYR A 5 -2.27 -1.84 23.25
C TYR A 5 -3.49 -1.62 22.36
N THR A 6 -3.38 -0.70 21.42
CA THR A 6 -4.34 -0.54 20.33
C THR A 6 -3.76 -1.06 19.03
N CYS A 7 -4.53 -1.84 18.28
CA CYS A 7 -4.06 -2.43 17.04
C CYS A 7 -3.66 -1.34 16.01
N PRO A 8 -2.37 -1.27 15.61
CA PRO A 8 -1.84 -0.21 14.74
C PRO A 8 -2.15 -0.42 13.25
N PHE A 9 -2.84 -1.51 12.90
CA PHE A 9 -3.13 -1.86 11.51
C PHE A 9 -3.97 -0.78 10.81
N ILE A 10 -3.42 -0.19 9.74
CA ILE A 10 -4.10 0.81 8.90
C ILE A 10 -4.86 0.09 7.79
N ARG A 11 -6.17 0.31 7.67
CA ARG A 11 -6.97 -0.23 6.56
C ARG A 11 -6.68 0.52 5.26
N TYR A 12 -7.10 -0.03 4.11
CA TYR A 12 -7.01 0.68 2.82
C TYR A 12 -7.75 2.03 2.80
N SER A 13 -8.73 2.22 3.69
CA SER A 13 -9.42 3.49 3.89
C SER A 13 -8.59 4.53 4.67
N GLY A 14 -7.40 4.20 5.15
CA GLY A 14 -6.59 5.05 6.02
C GLY A 14 -7.02 5.04 7.49
N LYS A 15 -8.14 4.39 7.83
CA LYS A 15 -8.58 4.25 9.22
C LYS A 15 -7.73 3.19 9.93
N ILE A 16 -7.23 3.54 11.11
CA ILE A 16 -6.57 2.61 12.02
C ILE A 16 -7.62 1.65 12.59
N CYS A 17 -7.26 0.37 12.77
CA CYS A 17 -8.14 -0.64 13.34
C CYS A 17 -8.59 -0.26 14.77
N GLY A 18 -7.65 0.21 15.60
CA GLY A 18 -7.94 0.80 16.92
C GLY A 18 -8.50 -0.17 17.97
N ARG A 19 -8.64 -1.46 17.65
CA ARG A 19 -9.11 -2.46 18.60
C ARG A 19 -8.10 -2.67 19.73
N SER A 20 -8.55 -2.66 20.98
CA SER A 20 -7.74 -3.02 22.13
C SER A 20 -7.22 -4.45 22.01
N CYS A 21 -5.94 -4.66 22.27
CA CYS A 21 -5.24 -5.94 22.18
C CYS A 21 -4.16 -6.08 23.25
N MET A 22 -3.86 -7.32 23.63
CA MET A 22 -2.81 -7.63 24.62
C MET A 22 -1.39 -7.62 24.02
N ARG A 23 -1.28 -7.44 22.70
CA ARG A 23 -0.01 -7.50 21.94
C ARG A 23 0.24 -6.16 21.28
N GLU A 24 1.49 -5.71 21.34
CA GLU A 24 1.96 -4.52 20.62
C GLU A 24 1.90 -4.75 19.10
N ASP A 25 2.17 -5.97 18.65
CA ASP A 25 2.04 -6.40 17.25
C ASP A 25 0.59 -6.30 16.71
N GLY A 26 -0.39 -5.96 17.52
CA GLY A 26 -1.77 -5.77 17.10
C GLY A 26 -2.70 -6.93 17.44
N CYS A 27 -3.97 -6.79 17.04
CA CYS A 27 -5.03 -7.68 17.49
C CYS A 27 -4.93 -9.10 16.90
N SER A 28 -5.69 -10.04 17.46
CA SER A 28 -5.74 -11.46 17.03
C SER A 28 -5.96 -11.67 15.53
N ILE A 29 -6.58 -10.71 14.85
CA ILE A 29 -6.81 -10.75 13.39
C ILE A 29 -5.59 -10.19 12.63
N HIS A 30 -4.93 -9.16 13.16
CA HIS A 30 -3.92 -8.39 12.43
C HIS A 30 -2.48 -8.60 12.91
N TRP A 31 -2.23 -9.34 13.98
CA TRP A 31 -0.87 -9.52 14.53
C TRP A 31 0.13 -10.05 13.49
N LYS A 32 -0.26 -11.04 12.69
CA LYS A 32 0.55 -11.54 11.57
C LYS A 32 0.73 -10.51 10.45
N TYR A 33 -0.23 -9.60 10.28
CA TYR A 33 -0.16 -8.56 9.26
C TYR A 33 0.76 -7.44 9.70
N VAL A 34 0.66 -6.95 10.92
CA VAL A 34 1.52 -5.89 11.46
C VAL A 34 2.98 -6.33 11.44
N GLN A 35 3.31 -7.56 11.86
CA GLN A 35 4.68 -8.09 11.75
C GLN A 35 5.18 -8.12 10.29
N LYS A 36 4.33 -8.51 9.33
CA LYS A 36 4.68 -8.48 7.89
C LYS A 36 4.70 -7.06 7.29
N LEU A 37 3.94 -6.13 7.88
CA LEU A 37 3.78 -4.74 7.44
C LEU A 37 4.81 -3.80 8.05
N ALA A 38 5.46 -4.17 9.16
CA ALA A 38 6.62 -3.45 9.68
C ALA A 38 7.67 -3.22 8.58
N ASN A 39 7.78 -4.17 7.64
CA ASN A 39 8.65 -4.07 6.45
C ASN A 39 7.91 -3.68 5.15
N LYS A 40 6.58 -3.53 5.16
CA LYS A 40 5.74 -3.13 4.01
C LYS A 40 4.81 -2.01 4.44
N GLN A 41 5.38 -0.84 4.68
CA GLN A 41 4.64 0.37 5.02
C GLN A 41 3.53 0.61 3.98
N HIS A 42 2.30 0.86 4.44
CA HIS A 42 1.24 1.30 3.54
C HIS A 42 1.63 2.67 3.01
N VAL A 43 1.89 2.76 1.71
CA VAL A 43 2.20 4.03 1.06
C VAL A 43 0.90 4.66 0.57
N PRO A 44 0.72 5.98 0.70
CA PRO A 44 -0.43 6.64 0.11
C PRO A 44 -0.34 6.56 -1.42
N CYS A 45 -1.46 6.32 -2.08
CA CYS A 45 -1.52 6.32 -3.54
C CYS A 45 -1.21 7.71 -4.09
N SER A 46 -0.29 7.81 -5.05
CA SER A 46 0.12 9.10 -5.61
C SER A 46 -1.00 9.90 -6.29
N GLU A 47 -2.10 9.25 -6.71
CA GLU A 47 -3.19 9.92 -7.43
C GLU A 47 -4.38 10.27 -6.54
N CYS A 48 -4.69 9.44 -5.53
CA CYS A 48 -5.90 9.63 -4.72
C CYS A 48 -5.67 9.57 -3.21
N GLY A 49 -4.42 9.46 -2.75
CA GLY A 49 -4.06 9.42 -1.32
C GLY A 49 -4.48 8.16 -0.57
N ARG A 50 -5.27 7.26 -1.18
CA ARG A 50 -5.67 5.99 -0.54
C ARG A 50 -4.45 5.14 -0.25
N PHE A 51 -4.33 4.67 0.99
CA PHE A 51 -3.26 3.78 1.38
C PHE A 51 -3.28 2.49 0.55
N THR A 52 -2.14 2.14 -0.01
CA THR A 52 -1.93 0.95 -0.83
C THR A 52 -0.75 0.14 -0.31
N ARG A 53 -0.82 -1.17 -0.55
CA ARG A 53 0.28 -2.11 -0.33
C ARG A 53 1.07 -2.40 -1.59
N SER A 54 0.70 -1.78 -2.71
CA SER A 54 1.43 -1.96 -3.95
C SER A 54 2.81 -1.31 -3.83
N TYR A 55 3.83 -2.02 -4.31
CA TYR A 55 5.17 -1.47 -4.42
C TYR A 55 5.23 -0.27 -5.36
N SER A 56 4.34 -0.22 -6.36
CA SER A 56 4.22 0.90 -7.29
C SER A 56 3.67 2.19 -6.66
N GLY A 57 3.22 2.16 -5.41
CA GLY A 57 2.58 3.32 -4.78
C GLY A 57 1.23 3.69 -5.42
N ARG A 58 0.57 2.74 -6.08
CA ARG A 58 -0.74 2.92 -6.73
C ARG A 58 -1.80 2.01 -6.12
N CYS A 59 -2.99 2.55 -5.85
CA CYS A 59 -4.09 1.73 -5.36
C CYS A 59 -4.66 0.86 -6.49
N PRO A 60 -5.46 -0.17 -6.19
CA PRO A 60 -6.03 -1.06 -7.21
C PRO A 60 -6.83 -0.35 -8.32
N ALA A 61 -7.42 0.82 -8.03
CA ALA A 61 -8.10 1.63 -9.03
C ALA A 61 -7.14 2.27 -10.05
N HIS A 62 -5.96 2.70 -9.60
CA HIS A 62 -4.99 3.46 -10.41
C HIS A 62 -3.81 2.62 -10.92
N ILE A 63 -3.67 1.37 -10.47
CA ILE A 63 -2.55 0.50 -10.86
C ILE A 63 -2.62 0.12 -12.35
N LYS A 64 -3.82 -0.08 -12.90
CA LYS A 64 -4.00 -0.43 -14.32
C LYS A 64 -3.53 0.70 -15.23
N GLY A 65 -3.99 1.93 -14.99
CA GLY A 65 -3.58 3.12 -15.74
C GLY A 65 -2.07 3.32 -15.71
N PHE A 66 -1.45 3.16 -14.53
CA PHE A 66 0.01 3.25 -14.37
C PHE A 66 0.79 2.32 -15.30
N TYR A 67 0.44 1.03 -15.37
CA TYR A 67 1.15 0.09 -16.24
C TYR A 67 0.89 0.34 -17.73
N VAL A 68 -0.31 0.78 -18.10
CA VAL A 68 -0.63 1.17 -19.47
C VAL A 68 0.21 2.38 -19.90
N SER A 69 0.22 3.46 -19.12
CA SER A 69 1.04 4.64 -19.40
C SER A 69 2.52 4.30 -19.50
N LYS A 70 3.03 3.46 -18.58
CA LYS A 70 4.42 2.99 -18.60
C LYS A 70 4.75 2.18 -19.86
N HIS A 71 3.81 1.39 -20.37
CA HIS A 71 3.98 0.64 -21.60
C HIS A 71 4.12 1.57 -22.81
N TYR A 72 3.22 2.53 -22.97
CA TYR A 72 3.28 3.50 -24.08
C TYR A 72 4.51 4.41 -24.00
N GLN A 73 4.92 4.84 -22.81
CA GLN A 73 6.18 5.58 -22.63
C GLN A 73 7.38 4.79 -23.14
N ARG A 74 7.47 3.49 -22.83
CA ARG A 74 8.55 2.62 -23.34
C ARG A 74 8.53 2.48 -24.85
N LEU A 75 7.35 2.31 -25.46
CA LEU A 75 7.21 2.26 -26.92
C LEU A 75 7.70 3.56 -27.56
N ARG A 76 7.29 4.70 -27.00
CA ARG A 76 7.70 6.02 -27.47
C ARG A 76 9.22 6.25 -27.35
N SER A 77 9.82 5.90 -26.20
CA SER A 77 11.27 5.99 -26.02
C SER A 77 12.04 5.10 -27.00
N ARG A 78 11.56 3.89 -27.29
CA ARG A 78 12.18 3.00 -28.30
C ARG A 78 12.07 3.58 -29.70
N ALA A 79 10.92 4.15 -30.05
CA ALA A 79 10.74 4.82 -31.33
C ALA A 79 11.72 5.99 -31.51
N PHE A 80 11.96 6.78 -30.46
CA PHE A 80 12.97 7.86 -30.51
C PHE A 80 14.41 7.34 -30.62
N GLN A 81 14.76 6.25 -29.94
CA GLN A 81 16.10 5.65 -30.03
C GLN A 81 16.40 5.03 -31.40
N ASN A 82 15.37 4.57 -32.12
CA ASN A 82 15.52 4.01 -33.47
C ASN A 82 15.56 5.07 -34.59
N VAL A 83 15.38 6.34 -34.24
CA VAL A 83 15.41 7.49 -35.16
C VAL A 83 16.68 8.35 -34.94
N SER A 84 17.53 7.95 -33.98
CA SER A 84 18.84 8.55 -33.68
C SER A 84 19.95 7.68 -34.28
#